data_AF-F4RZM9-F1
#
_entry.id   AF-F4RZM9-F1
#
_cell.length_a   1.000
_cell.length_b   1.000
_cell.length_c   1.000
_cell.angle_alpha   90.00
_cell.angle_beta   90.00
_cell.angle_gamma   90.00
#
_symmetry.space_group_name_H-M   'P 1'
#
loop_
_entity.id
_entity.type
_entity.pdbx_description
1 polymer ?
#
loop_
_entity_poly.entity_id
_entity_poly.type
_entity_poly.pdbx_seq_one_letter_code
_entity_poly.pdbx_strand_id
1 'polypeptide(L)'
;MIVKSVGAALEPVGETFGEVIYKCEIQDFKAAHPEVDVKDDIRPGDIVASYGASFKGKGIGHGSMNLGTVTNAHVAIVAEHDVKKNKFKAYGVWHGKVELISYRIDELKSGSIKVFRVLDKKFLEN
;
A
#
# COMPACT_ATOMS: atom_id res chain seq x y z
N MET A 1 7.65 6.65 17.96
CA MET A 1 7.86 7.80 17.05
C MET A 1 6.50 8.43 16.81
N ILE A 2 6.23 9.62 17.37
CA ILE A 2 4.94 10.28 17.22
C ILE A 2 5.05 11.19 15.99
N VAL A 3 4.39 10.81 14.90
CA VAL A 3 4.26 11.67 13.72
C VAL A 3 3.18 12.69 14.05
N LYS A 4 3.58 13.93 14.39
CA LYS A 4 2.63 15.03 14.57
C LYS A 4 1.96 15.31 13.22
N SER A 5 0.63 15.44 13.23
CA SER A 5 -0.14 15.77 12.01
C SER A 5 0.39 17.06 11.36
N VAL A 6 0.54 17.03 10.03
CA VAL A 6 0.90 18.19 9.22
C VAL A 6 -0.38 18.93 8.84
N GLY A 7 -0.51 20.18 9.27
CA GLY A 7 -1.64 21.05 8.91
C GLY A 7 -2.98 20.57 9.46
N ALA A 8 -3.97 20.45 8.57
CA ALA A 8 -5.34 20.05 8.90
C ALA A 8 -5.57 18.53 8.83
N ALA A 9 -4.52 17.71 8.59
CA ALA A 9 -4.67 16.26 8.53
C ALA A 9 -5.20 15.68 9.86
N LEU A 10 -6.08 14.68 9.77
CA LEU A 10 -6.44 13.88 10.93
C LEU A 10 -5.21 13.19 11.51
N GLU A 11 -5.19 13.08 12.83
CA GLU A 11 -4.18 12.27 13.50
C GLU A 11 -4.45 10.78 13.23
N PRO A 12 -3.42 9.93 13.14
CA PRO A 12 -3.61 8.49 13.09
C PRO A 12 -4.42 8.02 14.31
N VAL A 13 -5.43 7.19 14.08
CA VAL A 13 -6.26 6.60 15.15
C VAL A 13 -6.00 5.09 15.16
N GLY A 14 -5.47 4.56 16.26
CA GLY A 14 -5.10 3.15 16.34
C GLY A 14 -4.03 2.77 15.31
N GLU A 15 -4.30 1.73 14.51
CA GLU A 15 -3.40 1.23 13.46
C GLU A 15 -3.76 1.74 12.04
N THR A 16 -4.72 2.65 11.91
CA THR A 16 -5.12 3.21 10.61
C THR A 16 -4.42 4.53 10.30
N PHE A 17 -4.20 4.77 9.00
CA PHE A 17 -3.62 6.01 8.47
C PHE A 17 -4.67 6.94 7.85
N GLY A 18 -5.96 6.57 7.87
CA GLY A 18 -7.06 7.33 7.28
C GLY A 18 -8.17 6.44 6.74
N GLU A 19 -8.82 6.86 5.66
CA GLU A 19 -9.83 6.04 4.97
C GLU A 19 -9.16 5.05 4.01
N VAL A 20 -9.57 3.78 4.05
CA VAL A 20 -9.13 2.78 3.06
C VAL A 20 -9.86 3.02 1.75
N ILE A 21 -9.13 3.46 0.72
CA ILE A 21 -9.65 3.73 -0.63
C ILE A 21 -9.45 2.57 -1.59
N TYR A 22 -8.49 1.70 -1.30
CA TYR A 22 -8.13 0.55 -2.14
C TYR A 22 -7.64 -0.57 -1.24
N LYS A 23 -8.18 -1.77 -1.43
CA LYS A 23 -7.78 -2.99 -0.73
C LYS A 23 -7.54 -4.07 -1.77
N CYS A 24 -6.40 -4.74 -1.66
CA CYS A 24 -6.06 -5.89 -2.49
C CYS A 24 -5.56 -7.01 -1.58
N GLU A 25 -6.11 -8.20 -1.70
CA GLU A 25 -5.71 -9.35 -0.88
C GLU A 25 -5.77 -10.66 -1.65
N ILE A 26 -4.87 -11.59 -1.29
CA ILE A 26 -4.94 -12.98 -1.69
C ILE A 26 -5.32 -13.79 -0.45
N GLN A 27 -6.60 -14.18 -0.37
CA GLN A 27 -7.15 -14.94 0.76
C GLN A 27 -6.65 -16.39 0.79
N ASP A 28 -6.42 -17.00 -0.37
CA ASP A 28 -5.98 -18.39 -0.49
C ASP A 28 -4.71 -18.53 -1.33
N PHE A 29 -3.78 -19.39 -0.92
CA PHE A 29 -2.61 -19.78 -1.72
C PHE A 29 -2.97 -20.42 -3.08
N LYS A 30 -4.23 -20.81 -3.27
CA LYS A 30 -4.77 -21.36 -4.52
C LYS A 30 -5.47 -20.31 -5.39
N ALA A 31 -5.70 -19.10 -4.89
CA ALA A 31 -6.33 -18.05 -5.68
C ALA A 31 -5.38 -17.64 -6.82
N ALA A 32 -5.89 -17.66 -8.05
CA ALA A 32 -5.12 -17.31 -9.24
C ALA A 32 -4.94 -15.78 -9.38
N HIS A 33 -5.84 -15.00 -8.79
CA HIS A 33 -5.89 -13.54 -8.89
C HIS A 33 -6.17 -12.91 -7.53
N PRO A 34 -5.61 -11.71 -7.26
CA PRO A 34 -5.96 -10.94 -6.07
C PRO A 34 -7.41 -10.47 -6.10
N GLU A 35 -8.09 -10.53 -4.96
CA GLU A 35 -9.37 -9.84 -4.75
C GLU A 35 -9.09 -8.36 -4.51
N VAL A 36 -9.78 -7.49 -5.25
CA VAL A 36 -9.57 -6.04 -5.21
C VAL A 36 -10.89 -5.33 -4.92
N ASP A 37 -10.91 -4.52 -3.87
CA ASP A 37 -11.98 -3.59 -3.51
C ASP A 37 -11.48 -2.15 -3.70
N VAL A 38 -12.21 -1.35 -4.47
CA VAL A 38 -11.84 0.01 -4.87
C VAL A 38 -12.98 0.96 -4.52
N LYS A 39 -12.68 1.95 -3.65
CA LYS A 39 -13.60 3.04 -3.31
C LYS A 39 -13.25 4.34 -4.00
N ASP A 40 -11.98 4.59 -4.27
CA ASP A 40 -11.51 5.76 -5.01
C ASP A 40 -10.17 5.46 -5.71
N ASP A 41 -9.81 6.30 -6.68
CA ASP A 41 -8.55 6.25 -7.38
C ASP A 41 -7.37 6.55 -6.44
N ILE A 42 -6.32 5.74 -6.55
CA ILE A 42 -5.04 5.99 -5.88
C ILE A 42 -4.37 7.23 -6.48
N ARG A 43 -3.88 8.13 -5.61
CA ARG A 43 -3.26 9.42 -5.95
C ARG A 43 -1.91 9.59 -5.25
N PRO A 44 -1.01 10.45 -5.79
CA PRO A 44 0.21 10.82 -5.08
C PRO A 44 -0.10 11.38 -3.68
N GLY A 45 0.65 10.95 -2.67
CA GLY A 45 0.45 11.31 -1.27
C GLY A 45 -0.40 10.33 -0.46
N ASP A 46 -1.11 9.40 -1.10
CA ASP A 46 -1.77 8.31 -0.37
C ASP A 46 -0.73 7.38 0.27
N ILE A 47 -1.13 6.69 1.34
CA ILE A 47 -0.24 5.81 2.11
C ILE A 47 -0.56 4.36 1.76
N VAL A 48 0.43 3.61 1.28
CA VAL A 48 0.29 2.15 1.09
C VAL A 48 0.84 1.41 2.30
N ALA A 49 0.08 0.46 2.82
CA ALA A 49 0.50 -0.51 3.83
C ALA A 49 0.45 -1.93 3.26
N SER A 50 1.56 -2.65 3.38
CA SER A 50 1.74 -4.00 2.82
C SER A 50 1.94 -5.00 3.95
N TYR A 51 1.03 -5.98 4.07
CA TYR A 51 1.03 -6.99 5.13
C TYR A 51 1.38 -8.35 4.54
N GLY A 52 2.63 -8.79 4.76
CA GLY A 52 3.15 -10.06 4.23
C GLY A 52 3.04 -10.16 2.71
N ALA A 53 3.13 -9.03 2.01
CA ALA A 53 2.87 -8.95 0.58
C ALA A 53 4.08 -9.50 -0.19
N SER A 54 3.89 -10.57 -0.96
CA SER A 54 4.95 -11.15 -1.79
C SER A 54 4.62 -10.98 -3.27
N PHE A 55 5.54 -10.40 -4.04
CA PHE A 55 5.38 -10.18 -5.47
C PHE A 55 6.28 -11.13 -6.27
N LYS A 56 5.82 -11.50 -7.47
CA LYS A 56 6.65 -12.25 -8.43
C LYS A 56 7.89 -11.42 -8.75
N GLY A 57 9.05 -12.07 -8.73
CA GLY A 57 10.28 -11.46 -9.24
C GLY A 57 10.16 -11.21 -10.75
N LYS A 58 10.91 -10.22 -11.26
CA LYS A 58 10.93 -9.89 -12.68
C LYS A 58 11.73 -10.93 -13.47
N GLY A 59 11.15 -12.10 -13.75
CA GLY A 59 11.75 -13.14 -14.59
C GLY A 59 12.65 -14.14 -13.84
N ILE A 60 13.27 -15.05 -14.60
CA ILE A 60 14.10 -16.14 -14.07
C ILE A 60 15.37 -15.56 -13.45
N GLY A 61 15.55 -15.74 -12.14
CA GLY A 61 16.74 -15.29 -11.40
C GLY A 61 16.57 -13.98 -10.62
N HIS A 62 15.47 -13.25 -10.80
CA HIS A 62 15.16 -12.10 -9.94
C HIS A 62 14.35 -12.55 -8.71
N GLY A 63 14.84 -12.20 -7.52
CA GLY A 63 14.18 -12.53 -6.25
C GLY A 63 12.77 -11.96 -6.13
N SER A 64 11.93 -12.60 -5.33
CA SER A 64 10.63 -12.04 -4.96
C SER A 64 10.81 -10.79 -4.10
N MET A 65 9.93 -9.81 -4.29
CA MET A 65 9.85 -8.64 -3.43
C MET A 65 8.85 -8.96 -2.31
N ASN A 66 9.31 -9.00 -1.07
CA ASN A 66 8.51 -9.33 0.11
C ASN A 66 8.41 -8.13 1.06
N LEU A 67 7.23 -7.52 1.15
CA LEU A 67 6.99 -6.29 1.91
C LEU A 67 6.21 -6.60 3.18
N GLY A 68 6.82 -6.26 4.32
CA GLY A 68 6.22 -6.38 5.65
C GLY A 68 6.01 -7.81 6.10
N THR A 69 5.32 -7.97 7.22
CA THR A 69 4.83 -9.25 7.76
C THR A 69 3.32 -9.15 7.96
N VAL A 70 2.69 -10.26 8.38
CA VAL A 70 1.24 -10.26 8.70
C VAL A 70 0.90 -9.26 9.80
N THR A 71 1.79 -9.07 10.77
CA THR A 71 1.57 -8.21 11.95
C THR A 71 2.23 -6.85 11.85
N ASN A 72 3.24 -6.67 10.99
CA ASN A 72 3.96 -5.42 10.86
C ASN A 72 4.03 -5.01 9.39
N ALA A 73 3.21 -4.03 9.01
CA ALA A 73 3.16 -3.57 7.64
C ALA A 73 4.45 -2.86 7.23
N HIS A 74 4.87 -3.12 6.00
CA HIS A 74 5.75 -2.17 5.30
C HIS A 74 4.90 -1.01 4.79
N VAL A 75 5.32 0.22 5.09
CA VAL A 75 4.59 1.44 4.76
C VAL A 75 5.39 2.28 3.77
N ALA A 76 4.71 2.83 2.77
CA ALA A 76 5.29 3.71 1.76
C ALA A 76 4.31 4.80 1.32
N ILE A 77 4.81 5.88 0.72
CA ILE A 77 4.01 7.00 0.23
C ILE A 77 3.90 6.92 -1.29
N VAL A 78 2.69 6.87 -1.81
CA VAL A 78 2.41 6.79 -3.25
C VAL A 78 2.98 8.01 -3.97
N ALA A 79 3.71 7.76 -5.05
CA ALA A 79 4.32 8.79 -5.91
C ALA A 79 3.63 8.88 -7.28
N GLU A 80 3.21 7.74 -7.84
CA GLU A 80 2.56 7.66 -9.14
C GLU A 80 1.61 6.47 -9.21
N HIS A 81 0.57 6.59 -10.02
CA HIS A 81 -0.38 5.53 -10.30
C HIS A 81 -0.62 5.42 -11.82
N ASP A 82 -0.39 4.23 -12.37
CA ASP A 82 -0.67 3.86 -13.76
C ASP A 82 -1.81 2.83 -13.76
N VAL A 83 -3.04 3.35 -13.80
CA VAL A 83 -4.29 2.56 -13.80
C VAL A 83 -4.27 1.52 -14.92
N LYS A 84 -3.77 1.88 -16.11
CA LYS A 84 -3.75 0.99 -17.28
C LYS A 84 -2.84 -0.22 -17.09
N LYS A 85 -1.80 -0.10 -16.27
CA LYS A 85 -0.86 -1.19 -15.97
C LYS A 85 -1.17 -1.91 -14.65
N ASN A 86 -2.29 -1.58 -13.98
CA ASN A 86 -2.62 -2.05 -12.64
C ASN A 86 -1.42 -1.94 -11.69
N LYS A 87 -0.78 -0.76 -11.74
CA LYS A 87 0.53 -0.52 -11.11
C LYS A 87 0.58 0.86 -10.48
N PHE A 88 1.12 0.94 -9.28
CA PHE A 88 1.57 2.20 -8.70
C PHE A 88 3.01 2.10 -8.22
N LYS A 89 3.64 3.25 -7.94
CA LYS A 89 4.93 3.29 -7.23
C LYS A 89 4.81 4.12 -5.97
N ALA A 90 5.57 3.73 -4.96
CA ALA A 90 5.61 4.42 -3.68
C ALA A 90 7.04 4.52 -3.14
N TYR A 91 7.35 5.64 -2.49
CA TYR A 91 8.61 5.80 -1.75
C TYR A 91 8.49 5.11 -0.40
N GLY A 92 9.34 4.10 -0.18
CA GLY A 92 9.39 3.35 1.07
C GLY A 92 10.81 2.93 1.40
N VAL A 93 11.04 2.51 2.64
CA VAL A 93 12.35 2.00 3.05
C VAL A 93 12.44 0.52 2.65
N TRP A 94 13.41 0.19 1.80
CA TRP A 94 13.72 -1.17 1.39
C TRP A 94 15.20 -1.42 1.63
N HIS A 95 15.53 -2.50 2.34
CA HIS A 95 16.91 -2.87 2.71
C HIS A 95 17.72 -1.70 3.33
N GLY A 96 17.06 -0.88 4.15
CA GLY A 96 17.67 0.24 4.86
C GLY A 96 17.85 1.53 4.05
N LYS A 97 17.37 1.57 2.79
CA LYS A 97 17.42 2.77 1.94
C LYS A 97 16.03 3.18 1.48
N VAL A 98 15.83 4.47 1.23
CA VAL A 98 14.60 4.96 0.60
C VAL A 98 14.67 4.61 -0.89
N GLU A 99 13.70 3.84 -1.36
CA GLU A 99 13.59 3.40 -2.75
C GLU A 99 12.19 3.67 -3.30
N LEU A 100 12.11 3.85 -4.62
CA LEU A 100 10.84 3.95 -5.33
C LEU A 100 10.37 2.54 -5.71
N ILE A 101 9.54 1.97 -4.85
CA ILE A 101 9.06 0.59 -4.92
C ILE A 101 7.91 0.49 -5.93
N SER A 102 7.95 -0.51 -6.81
CA SER A 102 6.91 -0.76 -7.82
C SER A 102 5.93 -1.82 -7.35
N TYR A 103 4.66 -1.45 -7.20
CA TYR A 103 3.56 -2.34 -6.83
C TYR A 103 2.78 -2.66 -8.10
N ARG A 104 3.00 -3.84 -8.68
CA ARG A 104 2.20 -4.34 -9.80
C ARG A 104 1.25 -5.40 -9.26
N ILE A 105 -0.03 -5.08 -9.23
CA ILE A 105 -1.02 -5.86 -8.49
C ILE A 105 -1.18 -7.26 -9.08
N ASP A 106 -1.09 -7.39 -10.40
CA ASP A 106 -1.11 -8.69 -11.09
C ASP A 106 0.08 -9.60 -10.73
N GLU A 107 1.15 -9.04 -10.15
CA GLU A 107 2.32 -9.78 -9.68
C GLU A 107 2.21 -10.16 -8.19
N LEU A 108 1.15 -9.78 -7.46
CA LEU A 108 0.96 -10.20 -6.08
C LEU A 108 0.72 -11.72 -6.01
N LYS A 109 1.44 -12.40 -5.13
CA LYS A 109 1.34 -13.86 -4.88
C LYS A 109 0.69 -14.20 -3.55
N SER A 110 0.85 -13.35 -2.55
CA SER A 110 0.32 -13.57 -1.20
C SER A 110 0.27 -12.26 -0.42
N GLY A 111 -0.48 -12.26 0.68
CA GLY A 111 -0.59 -11.12 1.59
C GLY A 111 -1.66 -10.12 1.16
N SER A 112 -1.61 -8.95 1.77
CA SER A 112 -2.56 -7.87 1.46
C SER A 112 -1.87 -6.51 1.34
N ILE A 113 -2.49 -5.65 0.55
CA ILE A 113 -2.12 -4.27 0.32
C ILE A 113 -3.35 -3.43 0.63
N LYS A 114 -3.18 -2.39 1.44
CA LYS A 114 -4.21 -1.37 1.71
C LYS A 114 -3.64 -0.02 1.36
N VAL A 115 -4.41 0.79 0.64
CA VAL A 115 -4.07 2.19 0.39
C VAL A 115 -5.03 3.07 1.17
N PHE A 116 -4.45 3.99 1.94
CA PHE A 116 -5.15 4.92 2.80
C PHE A 116 -5.04 6.33 2.24
N ARG A 117 -6.17 7.03 2.25
CA ARG A 117 -6.19 8.47 2.08
C ARG A 117 -6.19 9.14 3.43
N VAL A 118 -5.22 10.04 3.64
CA VAL A 118 -5.22 10.93 4.79
C VAL A 118 -6.38 11.91 4.63
N LEU A 119 -7.26 11.97 5.62
CA LEU A 119 -8.42 12.85 5.62
C LEU A 119 -8.10 14.18 6.32
N ASP A 120 -8.79 15.23 5.91
CA ASP A 120 -8.79 16.52 6.61
C ASP A 120 -9.67 16.45 7.86
N LYS A 121 -9.32 17.17 8.92
CA LYS A 121 -10.13 17.33 10.14
C LYS A 121 -11.57 17.75 9.86
N LYS A 122 -11.80 18.56 8.83
CA LYS A 122 -13.14 18.98 8.39
C LYS A 122 -14.03 17.83 7.95
N PHE A 123 -13.46 16.67 7.61
CA PHE A 123 -14.23 15.49 7.27
C PHE A 123 -15.11 15.00 8.43
N LEU A 124 -14.70 15.27 9.69
CA LEU A 124 -15.47 14.89 10.88
C LEU A 124 -16.57 15.89 11.26
N GLU A 125 -16.63 17.05 10.60
CA GLU A 125 -17.55 18.14 10.94
C GLU A 125 -18.89 18.07 10.18
N ASN A 126 -19.13 17.00 9.40
CA ASN A 126 -20.38 16.76 8.66
C ASN A 126 -21.17 15.56 9.21
#